data_AF-A0A2G2FFN5-F1
#
_entry.id   AF-A0A2G2FFN5-F1
#
_cell.length_a   1.000
_cell.length_b   1.000
_cell.length_c   1.000
_cell.angle_alpha   90.00
_cell.angle_beta   90.00
_cell.angle_gamma   90.00
#
_symmetry.space_group_name_H-M   'P 1'
#
loop_
_entity.id
_entity.type
_entity.pdbx_description
1 polymer ?
#
loop_
_entity_poly.entity_id
_entity_poly.type
_entity_poly.pdbx_seq_one_letter_code
_entity_poly.pdbx_strand_id
1 'polypeptide(L)'
;MKSKNIKSLNSAVYVMRHFVELSAELLPHYERITRNEPHSIEKIEEKEKIDAVYEAYSVNPKTSEFLLGSNIIALISKVYDTLKNRSSENELKARRYLNEFQIEYKRLQQNWYTTLMN
;
A
#
# COMPACT_ATOMS: atom_id res chain seq x y z
N MET A 1 15.30 14.97 -26.07
CA MET A 1 15.47 14.03 -24.94
C MET A 1 14.78 14.47 -23.65
N LYS A 2 14.79 15.76 -23.27
CA LYS A 2 14.19 16.23 -21.99
C LYS A 2 12.70 15.94 -21.80
N SER A 3 11.86 16.05 -22.84
CA SER A 3 10.40 15.84 -22.72
C SER A 3 9.97 14.37 -22.54
N LYS A 4 10.69 13.42 -23.14
CA LYS A 4 10.41 11.97 -22.97
C LYS A 4 10.64 11.53 -21.53
N ASN A 5 11.72 12.03 -20.90
CA ASN A 5 12.06 11.72 -19.50
C ASN A 5 11.03 12.30 -18.51
N ILE A 6 10.49 13.48 -18.78
CA ILE A 6 9.44 14.08 -17.94
C ILE A 6 8.14 13.27 -18.06
N LYS A 7 7.76 12.85 -19.26
CA LYS A 7 6.56 12.00 -19.46
C LYS A 7 6.68 10.67 -18.72
N SER A 8 7.81 9.97 -18.84
CA SER A 8 8.02 8.70 -18.14
C SER A 8 8.02 8.87 -16.62
N LEU A 9 8.60 9.97 -16.12
CA LEU A 9 8.61 10.27 -14.69
C LEU A 9 7.19 10.51 -14.16
N ASN A 10 6.39 11.33 -14.86
CA ASN A 10 5.01 11.60 -14.48
C ASN A 10 4.15 10.32 -14.50
N SER A 11 4.33 9.47 -15.51
CA SER A 11 3.65 8.16 -15.56
C SER A 11 4.03 7.27 -14.38
N ALA A 12 5.32 7.22 -14.02
CA ALA A 12 5.77 6.43 -12.87
C ALA A 12 5.21 6.95 -11.53
N VAL A 13 5.17 8.28 -11.35
CA VAL A 13 4.53 8.91 -10.19
C VAL A 13 3.04 8.58 -10.15
N TYR A 14 2.34 8.68 -11.28
CA TYR A 14 0.92 8.36 -11.37
C TYR A 14 0.63 6.90 -10.97
N VAL A 15 1.39 5.94 -11.53
CA VAL A 15 1.24 4.52 -11.19
C VAL A 15 1.47 4.27 -9.70
N MET A 16 2.47 4.91 -9.09
CA MET A 16 2.73 4.75 -7.65
C MET A 16 1.63 5.36 -6.79
N ARG A 17 1.11 6.54 -7.15
CA ARG A 17 0.00 7.15 -6.43
C ARG A 17 -1.23 6.24 -6.48
N HIS A 18 -1.55 5.73 -7.66
CA HIS A 18 -2.68 4.83 -7.84
C HIS A 18 -2.54 3.55 -7.01
N PHE A 19 -1.34 2.96 -6.96
CA PHE A 19 -1.09 1.80 -6.10
C PHE A 19 -1.23 2.12 -4.60
N VAL A 20 -0.77 3.30 -4.18
CA VAL A 20 -0.92 3.75 -2.78
C VAL A 20 -2.41 3.95 -2.42
N GLU A 21 -3.19 4.55 -3.31
CA GLU A 21 -4.64 4.73 -3.15
C GLU A 21 -5.35 3.38 -3.07
N LEU A 22 -5.05 2.46 -3.99
CA LEU A 22 -5.59 1.10 -3.97
C LEU A 22 -5.24 0.38 -2.67
N SER A 23 -3.99 0.49 -2.20
CA SER A 23 -3.56 -0.11 -0.94
C SER A 23 -4.29 0.47 0.27
N ALA A 24 -4.71 1.74 0.21
CA ALA A 24 -5.47 2.38 1.28
C ALA A 24 -6.88 1.79 1.45
N GLU A 25 -7.43 1.22 0.39
CA GLU A 25 -8.71 0.50 0.40
C GLU A 25 -8.52 -0.99 0.74
N LEU A 26 -7.53 -1.63 0.10
CA LEU A 26 -7.32 -3.07 0.21
C LEU A 26 -6.74 -3.49 1.57
N LEU A 27 -5.75 -2.77 2.14
CA LEU A 27 -5.13 -3.20 3.40
C LEU A 27 -6.12 -3.24 4.59
N PRO A 28 -7.00 -2.24 4.81
CA PRO A 28 -8.03 -2.35 5.84
C PRO A 28 -9.05 -3.45 5.57
N HIS A 29 -9.35 -3.76 4.31
CA HIS A 29 -10.23 -4.87 3.97
C HIS A 29 -9.57 -6.22 4.26
N TYR A 30 -8.31 -6.39 3.86
CA TYR A 30 -7.49 -7.57 4.14
C TYR A 30 -7.29 -7.79 5.65
N GLU A 31 -7.12 -6.71 6.41
CA GLU A 31 -7.06 -6.76 7.88
C GLU A 31 -8.35 -7.36 8.47
N ARG A 32 -9.52 -6.93 7.97
CA ARG A 32 -10.82 -7.44 8.43
C ARG A 32 -11.05 -8.90 8.05
N ILE A 33 -10.60 -9.31 6.87
CA ILE A 33 -10.69 -10.70 6.42
C ILE A 33 -9.83 -11.56 7.35
N THR A 34 -8.52 -11.28 7.41
CA THR A 34 -7.53 -12.07 8.16
C THR A 34 -7.74 -12.09 9.68
N ARG A 35 -8.54 -11.18 10.24
CA ARG A 35 -8.88 -11.13 11.67
C ARG A 35 -9.93 -12.18 12.06
N ASN A 36 -10.83 -12.54 11.16
CA ASN A 36 -12.07 -13.23 11.50
C ASN A 36 -12.05 -14.68 11.01
N GLU A 37 -11.59 -15.58 11.86
CA GLU A 37 -11.72 -17.03 11.67
C GLU A 37 -13.02 -17.58 12.29
N PRO A 38 -13.61 -18.66 11.75
CA PRO A 38 -13.27 -19.29 10.47
C PRO A 38 -13.71 -18.45 9.25
N HIS A 39 -12.94 -18.50 8.17
CA HIS A 39 -13.29 -17.82 6.91
C HIS A 39 -14.35 -18.61 6.12
N SER A 40 -15.30 -17.91 5.49
CA SER A 40 -16.14 -18.49 4.43
C SER A 40 -15.32 -18.71 3.15
N ILE A 41 -15.78 -19.57 2.25
CA ILE A 41 -15.15 -19.79 0.93
C ILE A 41 -14.98 -18.46 0.19
N GLU A 42 -16.00 -17.61 0.20
CA GLU A 42 -15.95 -16.26 -0.40
C GLU A 42 -14.80 -15.41 0.16
N LYS A 43 -14.57 -15.44 1.48
CA LYS A 43 -13.47 -14.71 2.12
C LYS A 43 -12.09 -15.26 1.76
N ILE A 44 -11.99 -16.56 1.47
CA ILE A 44 -10.74 -17.17 0.99
C ILE A 44 -10.45 -16.67 -0.43
N GLU A 45 -11.44 -16.68 -1.32
CA GLU A 45 -11.29 -16.15 -2.68
C GLU A 45 -10.95 -14.64 -2.69
N GLU A 46 -11.59 -13.85 -1.81
CA GLU A 46 -11.24 -12.44 -1.63
C GLU A 46 -9.79 -12.26 -1.17
N LYS A 47 -9.34 -13.06 -0.21
CA LYS A 47 -7.96 -13.06 0.27
C LYS A 47 -6.98 -13.36 -0.85
N GLU A 48 -7.23 -14.40 -1.64
CA GLU A 48 -6.38 -14.81 -2.77
C GLU A 48 -6.27 -13.72 -3.85
N LYS A 49 -7.39 -13.03 -4.15
CA LYS A 49 -7.38 -11.89 -5.08
C LYS A 49 -6.50 -10.75 -4.57
N ILE A 50 -6.57 -10.45 -3.28
CA ILE A 50 -5.74 -9.41 -2.65
C ILE A 50 -4.27 -9.85 -2.65
N ASP A 51 -3.98 -11.10 -2.34
CA ASP A 51 -2.62 -11.66 -2.39
C ASP A 51 -2.01 -11.52 -3.78
N ALA A 52 -2.76 -11.85 -4.84
CA ALA A 52 -2.31 -11.71 -6.21
C ALA A 52 -1.93 -10.26 -6.58
N VAL A 53 -2.64 -9.26 -6.07
CA VAL A 53 -2.31 -7.83 -6.30
C VAL A 53 -0.94 -7.48 -5.72
N TYR A 54 -0.67 -7.88 -4.48
CA TYR A 54 0.59 -7.53 -3.81
C TYR A 54 1.77 -8.39 -4.27
N GLU A 55 1.54 -9.65 -4.64
CA GLU A 55 2.56 -10.52 -5.22
C GLU A 55 2.98 -10.09 -6.63
N ALA A 56 2.03 -9.57 -7.44
CA ALA A 56 2.34 -9.01 -8.74
C ALA A 56 3.08 -7.67 -8.66
N TYR A 57 3.00 -6.97 -7.52
CA TYR A 57 3.56 -5.63 -7.36
C TYR A 57 4.97 -5.65 -6.77
N SER A 58 5.98 -5.77 -7.63
CA SER A 58 7.39 -5.84 -7.22
C SER A 58 8.09 -4.46 -7.19
N VAL A 59 7.51 -3.45 -6.52
CA VAL A 59 8.13 -2.12 -6.49
C VAL A 59 9.16 -1.99 -5.37
N ASN A 60 10.37 -1.60 -5.75
CA ASN A 60 11.45 -1.33 -4.81
C ASN A 60 11.09 -0.12 -3.92
N PRO A 61 11.14 -0.23 -2.58
CA PRO A 61 10.86 0.87 -1.67
C PRO A 61 11.70 2.13 -1.92
N LYS A 62 12.95 1.99 -2.40
CA LYS A 62 13.79 3.14 -2.78
C LYS A 62 13.17 3.99 -3.89
N THR A 63 12.35 3.37 -4.74
CA THR A 63 11.68 4.08 -5.83
C THR A 63 10.58 5.00 -5.29
N SER A 64 9.88 4.65 -4.21
CA SER A 64 8.91 5.55 -3.60
C SER A 64 9.55 6.71 -2.84
N GLU A 65 10.70 6.49 -2.22
CA GLU A 65 11.49 7.57 -1.61
C GLU A 65 11.89 8.59 -2.68
N PHE A 66 12.33 8.12 -3.84
CA PHE A 66 12.72 8.99 -4.95
C PHE A 66 11.53 9.70 -5.62
N LEU A 67 10.43 8.98 -5.91
CA LEU A 67 9.31 9.55 -6.68
C LEU A 67 8.27 10.28 -5.83
N LEU A 68 8.06 9.85 -4.58
CA LEU A 68 7.02 10.37 -3.70
C LEU A 68 7.59 11.06 -2.45
N GLY A 69 8.90 11.01 -2.21
CA GLY A 69 9.49 11.52 -0.97
C GLY A 69 8.95 10.78 0.26
N SER A 70 8.73 9.46 0.13
CA SER A 70 8.04 8.66 1.15
C SER A 70 8.47 7.19 1.15
N ASN A 71 8.50 6.60 2.34
CA ASN A 71 8.68 5.17 2.55
C ASN A 71 7.35 4.37 2.46
N ILE A 72 6.28 4.97 1.92
CA ILE A 72 4.92 4.37 1.89
C ILE A 72 4.89 2.97 1.29
N ILE A 73 5.70 2.66 0.27
CA ILE A 73 5.76 1.31 -0.31
C ILE A 73 6.35 0.31 0.68
N ALA A 74 7.38 0.69 1.45
CA ALA A 74 7.89 -0.17 2.51
C ALA A 74 6.84 -0.42 3.61
N LEU A 75 6.02 0.58 3.93
CA LEU A 75 4.93 0.43 4.89
C LEU A 75 3.85 -0.50 4.37
N ILE A 76 3.43 -0.36 3.10
CA ILE A 76 2.48 -1.26 2.44
C ILE A 76 2.96 -2.71 2.52
N SER A 77 4.22 -2.98 2.13
CA SER A 77 4.80 -4.33 2.20
C SER A 77 4.80 -4.88 3.64
N LYS A 78 5.22 -4.08 4.63
CA LYS A 78 5.22 -4.50 6.04
C LYS A 78 3.82 -4.84 6.55
N VAL A 79 2.81 -4.04 6.18
CA VAL A 79 1.41 -4.32 6.56
C VAL A 79 0.97 -5.61 5.92
N TYR A 80 1.13 -5.74 4.61
CA TYR A 80 0.74 -6.93 3.85
C TYR A 80 1.38 -8.20 4.42
N ASP A 81 2.70 -8.22 4.58
CA ASP A 81 3.45 -9.38 5.07
C ASP A 81 3.01 -9.78 6.49
N THR A 82 2.72 -8.80 7.35
CA THR A 82 2.29 -9.06 8.73
C THR A 82 0.85 -9.58 8.78
N LEU A 83 -0.03 -9.08 7.91
CA LEU A 83 -1.42 -9.55 7.83
C LEU A 83 -1.53 -10.93 7.15
N LYS A 84 -0.70 -11.20 6.14
CA LYS A 84 -0.65 -12.50 5.46
C LYS A 84 -0.20 -13.61 6.41
N ASN A 85 0.82 -13.32 7.21
CA ASN A 85 1.40 -14.24 8.20
C ASN A 85 0.86 -13.99 9.61
N ARG A 86 -0.38 -13.52 9.75
CA ARG A 86 -0.94 -13.09 11.02
C ARG A 86 -0.98 -14.23 12.03
N SER A 87 -0.59 -13.91 13.26
CA SER A 87 -0.62 -14.78 14.42
C SER A 87 -0.87 -13.94 15.68
N SER A 88 -1.17 -14.60 16.80
CA SER A 88 -1.32 -13.92 18.09
C SER A 88 -0.07 -13.12 18.47
N GLU A 89 1.12 -13.58 18.08
CA GLU A 89 2.42 -12.96 18.39
C GLU A 89 2.69 -11.67 17.63
N ASN A 90 2.06 -11.48 16.45
CA ASN A 90 2.30 -10.31 15.60
C ASN A 90 1.09 -9.36 15.48
N GLU A 91 -0.01 -9.61 16.19
CA GLU A 91 -1.21 -8.77 16.18
C GLU A 91 -0.91 -7.29 16.50
N LEU A 92 -0.07 -7.03 17.51
CA LEU A 92 0.33 -5.67 17.86
C LEU A 92 1.17 -5.02 16.75
N LYS A 93 2.02 -5.80 16.07
CA LYS A 93 2.81 -5.32 14.93
C LYS A 93 1.92 -5.00 13.74
N ALA A 94 0.92 -5.84 13.46
CA ALA A 94 -0.05 -5.62 12.38
C ALA A 94 -0.79 -4.29 12.56
N ARG A 95 -1.34 -4.06 13.76
CA ARG A 95 -2.02 -2.78 14.09
C ARG A 95 -1.09 -1.59 13.98
N ARG A 96 0.14 -1.71 14.49
CA ARG A 96 1.13 -0.64 14.44
C ARG A 96 1.47 -0.27 12.99
N TYR A 97 1.82 -1.25 12.17
CA TYR A 97 2.17 -0.99 10.77
C TYR A 97 0.99 -0.43 9.97
N LEU A 98 -0.22 -0.91 10.21
CA LEU A 98 -1.40 -0.37 9.55
C LEU A 98 -1.64 1.10 9.92
N ASN A 99 -1.44 1.46 11.19
CA ASN A 99 -1.53 2.85 11.63
C ASN A 99 -0.42 3.73 11.01
N GLU A 100 0.83 3.26 11.02
CA GLU A 100 1.95 3.96 10.38
C GLU A 100 1.66 4.22 8.89
N PHE A 101 1.17 3.21 8.16
CA PHE A 101 0.72 3.34 6.78
C PHE A 101 -0.38 4.40 6.62
N GLN A 102 -1.43 4.37 7.45
CA GLN A 102 -2.54 5.31 7.36
C GLN A 102 -2.12 6.76 7.65
N ILE A 103 -1.21 6.97 8.59
CA ILE A 103 -0.65 8.30 8.89
C ILE A 103 0.12 8.82 7.69
N GLU A 104 1.01 8.00 7.13
CA GLU A 104 1.83 8.40 5.97
C GLU A 104 0.99 8.62 4.71
N TYR A 105 -0.05 7.81 4.50
CA TYR A 105 -1.00 8.00 3.41
C TYR A 105 -1.71 9.35 3.52
N LYS A 106 -2.20 9.73 4.72
CA LYS A 106 -2.82 11.04 4.95
C LYS A 106 -1.86 12.19 4.67
N ARG A 107 -0.59 12.07 5.10
CA ARG A 107 0.46 13.06 4.80
C ARG A 107 0.66 13.22 3.29
N LEU A 108 0.74 12.10 2.56
CA LEU A 108 0.89 12.11 1.11
C LEU A 108 -0.31 12.73 0.40
N GLN A 109 -1.54 12.37 0.78
CA GLN A 109 -2.74 12.98 0.22
C GLN A 109 -2.73 14.50 0.40
N GLN A 110 -2.44 14.99 1.61
CA GLN A 110 -2.35 16.43 1.88
C GLN A 110 -1.33 17.12 0.95
N ASN A 111 -0.14 16.54 0.81
CA ASN A 111 0.89 17.08 -0.08
C ASN A 111 0.46 17.09 -1.55
N TRP A 112 -0.25 16.06 -2.02
CA TRP A 112 -0.75 16.01 -3.39
C TRP A 112 -1.83 17.07 -3.64
N TYR A 113 -2.73 17.29 -2.69
CA TYR A 113 -3.72 18.38 -2.77
C TYR A 113 -3.08 19.76 -2.82
N THR A 114 -2.08 20.03 -1.97
CA THR A 114 -1.35 21.31 -1.98
C THR A 114 -0.60 21.55 -3.29
N THR A 115 -0.08 20.49 -3.91
CA THR A 115 0.62 20.59 -5.21
C THR A 115 -0.33 20.87 -6.38
N LEU A 116 -1.63 20.55 -6.26
CA LEU A 116 -2.65 20.81 -7.28
C LEU A 116 -3.30 22.20 -7.15
N MET A 117 -3.20 22.82 -5.98
CA MET A 117 -3.77 24.14 -5.66
C MET A 117 -2.78 25.31 -5.84
N ASN A 118 -1.51 25.00 -6.14
CA ASN A 118 -0.45 25.96 -6.47
C ASN A 118 -0.05 25.82 -7.94
#